data_AF-A0A5K1JCC7-F1
#
_entry.id   AF-A0A5K1JCC7-F1
#
_cell.length_a   1.000
_cell.length_b   1.000
_cell.length_c   1.000
_cell.angle_alpha   90.00
_cell.angle_beta   90.00
_cell.angle_gamma   90.00
#
_symmetry.space_group_name_H-M   'P 1'
#
loop_
_entity.id
_entity.type
_entity.pdbx_description
1 polymer ?
#
loop_
_entity_poly.entity_id
_entity_poly.type
_entity_poly.pdbx_seq_one_letter_code
_entity_poly.pdbx_strand_id
1 'polypeptide(L)'
;MIEKRCLYCGKKYLAKTKRSRFCSDRCRVNANREMIVVSKAPNTITVDTIAKSAVIMRGDAAFFDAAAQRGPVKYRKACRDISETVIEKLAEWGL
;
A
#
# COMPACT_ATOMS: atom_id res chain seq x y z
N MET A 1 -14.82 -21.09 6.19
CA MET A 1 -13.62 -20.28 5.86
C MET A 1 -13.97 -18.81 6.01
N ILE A 2 -13.00 -17.93 6.27
CA ILE A 2 -13.23 -16.50 6.60
C ILE A 2 -12.49 -15.62 5.58
N GLU A 3 -13.16 -14.70 4.89
CA GLU A 3 -12.48 -13.75 3.99
C GLU A 3 -11.65 -12.74 4.80
N LYS A 4 -10.36 -12.59 4.46
CA LYS A 4 -9.44 -11.64 5.08
C LYS A 4 -8.53 -10.99 4.04
N ARG A 5 -7.87 -9.88 4.39
CA ARG A 5 -6.75 -9.31 3.62
C ARG A 5 -5.43 -9.70 4.25
N CYS A 6 -4.46 -10.07 3.41
CA CYS A 6 -3.10 -10.40 3.82
C CYS A 6 -2.41 -9.13 4.35
N LEU A 7 -1.81 -9.20 5.54
CA LEU A 7 -1.11 -8.05 6.13
C LEU A 7 0.24 -7.73 5.46
N TYR A 8 0.70 -8.52 4.49
CA TYR A 8 1.93 -8.24 3.75
C TYR A 8 1.63 -7.68 2.35
N CYS A 9 0.84 -8.40 1.57
CA CYS A 9 0.57 -8.05 0.18
C CYS A 9 -0.79 -7.37 -0.06
N GLY A 10 -1.61 -7.19 0.97
CA GLY A 10 -2.93 -6.55 0.87
C GLY A 10 -4.03 -7.36 0.16
N LYS A 11 -3.68 -8.45 -0.52
CA LYS A 11 -4.62 -9.29 -1.28
C LYS A 11 -5.67 -9.96 -0.40
N LYS A 12 -6.89 -10.08 -0.90
CA LYS A 12 -7.95 -10.88 -0.28
C LYS A 12 -7.62 -12.38 -0.35
N TYR A 13 -7.96 -13.13 0.70
CA TYR A 13 -7.77 -14.59 0.76
C TYR A 13 -8.76 -15.26 1.73
N LEU A 14 -9.00 -16.55 1.52
CA LEU A 14 -9.82 -17.37 2.40
C LEU A 14 -8.97 -17.95 3.54
N ALA A 15 -9.20 -17.46 4.75
CA ALA A 15 -8.53 -17.93 5.96
C ALA A 15 -9.23 -19.17 6.53
N LYS A 16 -8.40 -20.16 6.94
CA LYS A 16 -8.86 -21.32 7.71
C LYS A 16 -9.24 -20.95 9.15
N THR A 17 -8.56 -19.96 9.75
CA THR A 17 -8.78 -19.55 11.15
C THR A 17 -8.82 -18.03 11.30
N LYS A 18 -9.49 -17.54 12.35
CA LYS A 18 -9.54 -16.11 12.70
C LYS A 18 -8.14 -15.51 12.94
N ARG A 19 -7.18 -16.32 13.39
CA ARG A 19 -5.79 -15.92 13.70
C ARG A 19 -4.89 -15.79 12.48
N SER A 20 -5.29 -16.32 11.31
CA SER A 20 -4.48 -16.20 10.09
C SER A 20 -4.30 -14.72 9.71
N ARG A 21 -3.06 -14.31 9.42
CA ARG A 21 -2.68 -12.93 9.07
C ARG A 21 -2.21 -12.78 7.63
N PHE A 22 -1.84 -13.88 6.98
CA PHE A 22 -1.18 -13.88 5.68
C PHE A 22 -1.82 -14.91 4.76
N CYS A 23 -1.83 -14.63 3.46
CA CYS A 23 -2.39 -15.53 2.45
C CYS A 23 -1.48 -16.73 2.15
N SER A 24 -0.20 -16.67 2.52
CA SER A 24 0.78 -17.75 2.30
C SER A 24 1.96 -17.64 3.27
N ASP A 25 2.72 -18.74 3.40
CA ASP A 25 3.96 -18.74 4.18
C ASP A 25 5.00 -17.77 3.64
N ARG A 26 5.08 -17.59 2.32
CA ARG A 26 5.95 -16.59 1.70
C ARG A 26 5.66 -15.18 2.24
N CYS A 27 4.39 -14.79 2.31
CA CYS A 27 4.00 -13.48 2.85
C CYS A 27 4.32 -13.37 4.35
N ARG A 28 4.12 -14.44 5.11
CA ARG A 28 4.46 -14.48 6.54
C ARG A 28 5.97 -14.31 6.77
N VAL A 29 6.79 -15.05 6.03
CA VAL A 29 8.25 -15.00 6.15
C VAL A 29 8.78 -13.63 5.74
N ASN A 30 8.32 -13.09 4.62
CA ASN A 30 8.77 -11.77 4.16
C ASN A 30 8.36 -10.66 5.13
N ALA A 31 7.12 -10.64 5.62
CA ALA A 31 6.67 -9.65 6.60
C ALA A 31 7.54 -9.67 7.87
N ASN A 32 7.92 -10.85 8.35
CA ASN A 32 8.77 -10.98 9.53
C ASN A 32 10.22 -10.55 9.27
N ARG A 33 10.75 -10.78 8.05
CA ARG A 33 12.12 -10.40 7.67
C ARG A 33 12.26 -8.90 7.44
N GLU A 34 11.32 -8.33 6.71
CA GLU A 34 11.33 -6.91 6.33
C GLU A 34 10.79 -6.02 7.47
N MET A 35 10.13 -6.62 8.48
CA MET A 35 9.37 -5.92 9.53
C MET A 35 8.28 -5.00 8.97
N ILE A 36 7.77 -5.31 7.77
CA ILE A 36 6.73 -4.54 7.08
C ILE A 36 5.39 -5.24 7.20
N VAL A 37 4.39 -4.51 7.66
CA VAL A 37 2.99 -4.90 7.60
C VAL A 37 2.14 -3.74 7.09
N VAL A 38 1.16 -4.06 6.24
CA VAL A 38 0.12 -3.13 5.83
C VAL A 38 -0.68 -2.75 7.07
N SER A 39 -0.73 -1.46 7.36
CA SER A 39 -1.55 -0.90 8.43
C SER A 39 -3.02 -1.22 8.15
N LYS A 40 -3.76 -1.56 9.21
CA LYS A 40 -5.21 -1.72 9.07
C LYS A 40 -5.83 -0.35 8.84
N ALA A 41 -6.82 -0.29 7.95
CA ALA A 41 -7.67 0.89 7.86
C ALA A 41 -8.34 1.16 9.23
N PRO A 42 -8.50 2.45 9.60
CA PRO A 42 -9.22 2.80 10.81
C PRO A 42 -10.69 2.34 10.73
N ASN A 43 -11.30 2.06 11.89
CA ASN A 43 -12.70 1.63 11.95
C ASN A 43 -13.68 2.75 11.58
N THR A 44 -13.27 4.01 11.78
CA THR A 44 -14.05 5.19 11.45
C THR A 44 -13.32 5.96 10.36
N ILE A 45 -14.02 6.25 9.27
CA ILE A 45 -13.48 7.01 8.13
C ILE A 45 -14.22 8.35 8.08
N THR A 46 -13.49 9.44 8.25
CA THR A 46 -13.97 10.82 8.16
C THR A 46 -13.29 11.56 7.02
N VAL A 47 -13.87 12.69 6.59
CA VAL A 47 -13.27 13.58 5.59
C VAL A 47 -11.84 13.98 5.98
N ASP A 48 -11.61 14.31 7.26
CA ASP A 48 -10.27 14.63 7.79
C ASP A 48 -9.30 13.45 7.65
N THR A 49 -9.72 12.22 7.96
CA THR A 49 -8.84 11.05 7.79
C THR A 49 -8.54 10.73 6.33
N ILE A 50 -9.49 11.03 5.42
CA ILE A 50 -9.27 10.91 3.97
C ILE A 50 -8.24 11.95 3.52
N ALA A 51 -8.40 13.21 3.90
CA ALA A 51 -7.47 14.29 3.56
C ALA A 51 -6.06 14.00 4.08
N LYS A 52 -5.93 13.56 5.33
CA LYS A 52 -4.63 13.12 5.90
C LYS A 52 -4.00 11.99 5.10
N SER A 53 -4.79 11.00 4.68
CA SER A 53 -4.30 9.88 3.86
C SER A 53 -3.88 10.36 2.46
N ALA A 54 -4.62 11.29 1.86
CA ALA A 54 -4.25 11.89 0.57
C ALA A 54 -2.93 12.66 0.65
N VAL A 55 -2.68 13.40 1.74
CA VAL A 55 -1.38 14.07 1.96
C VAL A 55 -0.23 13.07 2.05
N ILE A 56 -0.42 11.95 2.77
CA ILE A 56 0.57 10.87 2.82
C ILE A 56 0.83 10.32 1.42
N MET A 57 -0.22 10.05 0.64
CA MET A 57 -0.10 9.57 -0.74
C MET A 57 0.66 10.53 -1.65
N ARG A 58 0.48 11.86 -1.49
CA ARG A 58 1.27 12.86 -2.21
C ARG A 58 2.76 12.79 -1.83
N GLY A 59 3.06 12.58 -0.55
CA GLY A 59 4.42 12.35 -0.08
C GLY A 59 5.05 11.09 -0.68
N ASP A 60 4.30 9.98 -0.70
CA ASP A 60 4.73 8.72 -1.31
C ASP A 60 4.93 8.86 -2.82
N ALA A 61 4.06 9.60 -3.51
CA ALA A 61 4.23 9.89 -4.94
C ALA A 61 5.52 10.66 -5.21
N ALA A 62 5.85 11.67 -4.39
CA ALA A 62 7.12 12.39 -4.50
C ALA A 62 8.33 11.46 -4.28
N PHE A 63 8.24 10.52 -3.33
CA PHE A 63 9.26 9.48 -3.19
C PHE A 63 9.39 8.63 -4.45
N PHE A 64 8.26 8.17 -5.02
CA PHE A 64 8.28 7.34 -6.23
C PHE A 64 8.80 8.10 -7.46
N ASP A 65 8.52 9.39 -7.60
CA ASP A 65 9.14 10.22 -8.64
C ASP A 65 10.67 10.25 -8.49
N ALA A 66 11.17 10.51 -7.27
CA ALA A 66 12.60 10.48 -7.02
C ALA A 66 13.20 9.07 -7.30
N ALA A 67 12.49 8.00 -6.92
CA ALA A 67 12.91 6.63 -7.22
C ALA A 67 12.91 6.32 -8.73
N ALA A 68 12.02 6.92 -9.51
CA ALA A 68 12.01 6.80 -10.96
C ALA A 68 13.25 7.42 -11.62
N GLN A 69 13.81 8.48 -11.02
CA GLN A 69 14.98 9.19 -11.55
C GLN A 69 16.29 8.52 -11.12
N ARG A 70 16.44 8.25 -9.82
CA ARG A 70 17.72 7.82 -9.21
C ARG A 70 17.69 6.44 -8.55
N GLY A 71 16.55 5.75 -8.56
CA GLY A 71 16.42 4.41 -8.01
C GLY A 71 16.97 3.31 -8.93
N PRO A 72 16.86 2.03 -8.51
CA PRO A 72 17.30 0.88 -9.30
C PRO A 72 16.56 0.79 -10.64
N VAL A 73 17.32 0.63 -11.72
CA VAL A 73 16.80 0.68 -13.11
C VAL A 73 15.58 -0.21 -13.32
N LYS A 74 15.59 -1.43 -12.77
CA LYS A 74 14.48 -2.40 -12.88
C LYS A 74 13.13 -1.91 -12.34
N TYR A 75 13.10 -0.91 -11.47
CA TYR A 75 11.88 -0.39 -10.86
C TYR A 75 11.49 1.00 -11.38
N ARG A 76 12.36 1.69 -12.12
CA ARG A 76 12.15 3.10 -12.50
C ARG A 76 10.83 3.35 -13.21
N LYS A 77 10.48 2.50 -14.20
CA LYS A 77 9.20 2.60 -14.92
C LYS A 77 8.01 2.47 -13.95
N ALA A 78 8.01 1.43 -13.12
CA ALA A 78 6.93 1.22 -12.16
C ALA A 78 6.81 2.39 -11.17
N CYS A 79 7.93 2.95 -10.70
CA CYS A 79 7.91 4.12 -9.83
C CYS A 79 7.34 5.36 -10.54
N ARG A 80 7.66 5.57 -11.82
CA ARG A 80 7.08 6.66 -12.61
C ARG A 80 5.57 6.48 -12.77
N ASP A 81 5.13 5.31 -13.22
CA ASP A 81 3.72 5.00 -13.42
C ASP A 81 2.91 5.22 -12.12
N ILE A 82 3.45 4.81 -10.97
CA ILE A 82 2.82 5.03 -9.65
C ILE A 82 2.72 6.52 -9.31
N SER A 83 3.82 7.25 -9.43
CA SER A 83 3.86 8.69 -9.09
C SER A 83 2.84 9.48 -9.92
N GLU A 84 2.87 9.31 -11.24
CA GLU A 84 2.00 10.03 -12.18
C GLU A 84 0.53 9.71 -11.91
N THR A 85 0.18 8.42 -11.79
CA THR A 85 -1.20 7.99 -11.52
C THR A 85 -1.74 8.56 -10.22
N VAL A 86 -0.93 8.56 -9.14
CA VAL A 86 -1.37 9.07 -7.83
C VAL A 86 -1.61 10.58 -7.89
N ILE A 87 -0.69 11.33 -8.49
CA ILE A 87 -0.81 12.80 -8.59
C ILE A 87 -2.03 13.18 -9.45
N GLU A 88 -2.21 12.53 -10.60
CA GLU A 88 -3.34 12.79 -11.51
C GLU A 88 -4.68 12.53 -10.81
N LYS A 89 -4.83 11.37 -10.16
CA LYS A 89 -6.11 11.00 -9.52
C LYS A 89 -6.44 11.84 -8.31
N LEU A 90 -5.45 12.20 -7.50
CA LEU A 90 -5.68 13.10 -6.37
C LEU A 90 -6.11 14.50 -6.85
N ALA A 91 -5.50 15.02 -7.91
CA ALA A 91 -5.91 16.28 -8.52
C ALA A 91 -7.33 16.22 -9.12
N GLU A 92 -7.66 15.15 -9.85
CA GLU A 92 -9.00 14.92 -10.44
C GLU A 92 -10.10 14.92 -9.36
N TRP A 93 -9.82 14.35 -8.18
CA TRP A 93 -10.80 14.23 -7.10
C TRP A 93 -10.79 15.40 -6.10
N GLY A 94 -9.90 16.38 -6.29
CA GLY A 94 -9.76 17.51 -5.37
C GLY A 94 -9.25 17.11 -3.98
N LEU A 95 -8.45 16.04 -3.89
CA LEU A 95 -7.89 15.48 -2.64
C LEU A 95 -6.41 15.81 -2.50
#